data_AF-A0A9W7M5T0-F1
#
_entry.id   AF-A0A9W7M5T0-F1
#
_cell.length_a   1.000
_cell.length_b   1.000
_cell.length_c   1.000
_cell.angle_alpha   90.00
_cell.angle_beta   90.00
_cell.angle_gamma   90.00
#
_symmetry.space_group_name_H-M   'P 1'
#
loop_
_entity.id
_entity.type
_entity.pdbx_description
1 polymer ?
#
loop_
_entity_poly.entity_id
_entity_poly.type
_entity_poly.pdbx_seq_one_letter_code
_entity_poly.pdbx_strand_id
1 'polypeptide(L)'
;MGESNIMAQGYSPSIWISFLSLALYVVFADKFKNTWNGLSFESFRYIIQYSKLALPSATMVCLECWAFEILVFLAGLMPNPEITASLIAICVNTEYVAYMTIYGLSAAASTRVSNELGAGNPNKAKHAMAVALKLSILLVLAVVLSLALGHDIWSGFFSNSKSITDRFAKMMPLLVVSIAINVVQGVLSGVVRGCGWQNLTVLANKINSHIEASNVTY
;
A
#
# COMPACT_ATOMS: atom_id res chain seq x y z
N MET A 1 20.87 13.16 22.88
CA MET A 1 19.53 12.72 23.34
C MET A 1 18.41 13.64 22.83
N GLY A 2 18.59 14.34 21.69
CA GLY A 2 17.66 15.38 21.22
C GLY A 2 17.05 15.19 19.81
N GLU A 3 17.52 14.23 19.02
CA GLU A 3 17.07 14.04 17.62
C GLU A 3 16.14 12.84 17.44
N SER A 4 16.13 11.89 18.38
CA SER A 4 15.24 10.72 18.36
C SER A 4 13.76 11.05 18.67
N ASN A 5 13.47 12.22 19.24
CA ASN A 5 12.12 12.63 19.61
C ASN A 5 11.37 13.38 18.50
N ILE A 6 12.07 13.80 17.44
CA ILE A 6 11.49 14.60 16.36
C ILE A 6 10.91 13.68 15.26
N MET A 7 11.53 12.52 15.04
CA MET A 7 11.07 11.51 14.07
C MET A 7 9.78 10.79 14.50
N ALA A 8 9.44 10.80 15.79
CA ALA A 8 8.19 10.23 16.31
C ALA A 8 6.97 11.17 16.16
N GLN A 9 7.16 12.45 15.85
CA GLN A 9 6.09 13.45 15.83
C GLN A 9 5.42 13.64 14.45
N GLY A 10 6.00 13.12 13.36
CA GLY A 10 5.53 13.38 12.00
C GLY A 10 4.24 12.64 11.56
N TYR A 11 3.89 11.53 12.21
CA TYR A 11 2.75 10.70 11.78
C TYR A 11 1.42 11.02 12.49
N SER A 12 1.41 11.94 13.45
CA SER A 12 0.36 11.98 14.47
C SER A 12 -0.87 12.86 14.14
N PRO A 13 -0.76 14.13 13.68
CA PRO A 13 -1.93 15.03 13.66
C PRO A 13 -2.96 14.69 12.59
N SER A 14 -2.55 14.27 11.39
CA SER A 14 -3.46 13.97 10.27
C SER A 14 -4.35 12.75 10.56
N ILE A 15 -3.81 11.74 11.25
CA ILE A 15 -4.55 10.56 11.68
C ILE A 15 -5.58 10.95 12.74
N TRP A 16 -5.20 11.76 13.73
CA TRP A 16 -6.14 12.26 14.75
C TRP A 16 -7.24 13.13 14.14
N ILE A 17 -6.91 13.98 13.17
CA ILE A 17 -7.90 14.78 12.43
C ILE A 17 -8.86 13.87 11.66
N SER A 18 -8.35 12.85 10.98
CA SER A 18 -9.17 11.87 10.24
C SER A 18 -10.07 11.05 11.17
N PHE A 19 -9.55 10.67 12.34
CA PHE A 19 -10.30 9.98 13.37
C PHE A 19 -11.43 10.86 13.93
N LEU A 20 -11.10 12.11 14.29
CA LEU A 20 -12.07 13.07 14.81
C LEU A 20 -13.13 13.40 13.76
N SER A 21 -12.76 13.59 12.50
CA SER A 21 -13.72 13.87 11.42
C SER A 21 -14.66 12.68 11.19
N LEU A 22 -14.15 11.45 11.22
CA LEU A 22 -14.97 10.25 11.13
C LEU A 22 -15.89 10.09 12.35
N ALA A 23 -15.38 10.35 13.56
CA ALA A 23 -16.17 10.27 14.79
C ALA A 23 -17.31 11.31 14.78
N LEU A 24 -17.02 12.56 14.41
CA LEU A 24 -18.02 13.60 14.23
C LEU A 24 -19.03 13.20 13.16
N TYR A 25 -18.58 12.66 12.03
CA TYR A 25 -19.48 12.21 10.96
C TYR A 25 -20.43 11.09 11.43
N VAL A 26 -19.93 10.11 12.19
CA VAL A 26 -20.77 9.02 12.72
C VAL A 26 -21.78 9.54 13.75
N VAL A 27 -21.40 10.48 14.61
CA VAL A 27 -22.27 11.04 15.65
C VAL A 27 -23.32 11.99 15.09
N PHE A 28 -22.96 12.83 14.11
CA PHE A 28 -23.85 13.88 13.59
C PHE A 28 -24.65 13.46 12.35
N ALA A 29 -24.24 12.43 11.60
CA ALA A 29 -24.97 12.04 10.40
C ALA A 29 -26.26 11.27 10.73
N ASP A 30 -27.39 11.76 10.21
CA ASP A 30 -28.71 11.12 10.35
C ASP A 30 -28.74 9.66 9.87
N LYS A 31 -27.83 9.30 8.96
CA LYS A 31 -27.74 7.97 8.36
C LYS A 31 -27.37 6.86 9.35
N PHE A 32 -26.71 7.19 10.47
CA PHE A 32 -26.29 6.22 11.48
C PHE A 32 -27.15 6.23 12.73
N LYS A 33 -28.18 7.08 12.83
CA LYS A 33 -29.05 7.18 14.01
C LYS A 33 -29.70 5.85 14.42
N ASN A 34 -29.96 4.97 13.45
CA ASN A 34 -30.60 3.68 13.68
C ASN A 34 -29.61 2.51 13.89
N THR A 35 -28.31 2.72 13.64
CA THR A 35 -27.27 1.68 13.71
C THR A 35 -26.23 1.95 14.80
N TRP A 36 -26.09 3.21 15.22
CA TRP A 36 -25.15 3.62 16.26
C TRP A 36 -25.83 3.73 17.62
N ASN A 37 -25.66 2.71 18.46
CA ASN A 37 -26.20 2.66 19.83
C ASN A 37 -25.21 3.20 20.89
N GLY A 38 -24.17 3.91 20.47
CA GLY A 38 -23.09 4.39 21.33
C GLY A 38 -21.88 3.44 21.40
N LEU A 39 -20.91 3.81 22.24
CA LEU A 39 -19.71 3.00 22.47
C LEU A 39 -20.06 1.78 23.33
N SER A 40 -19.83 0.58 22.78
CA SER A 40 -20.01 -0.70 23.48
C SER A 40 -18.68 -1.43 23.64
N PHE A 41 -18.51 -2.11 24.77
CA PHE A 41 -17.37 -3.01 24.98
C PHE A 41 -17.44 -4.28 24.13
N GLU A 42 -18.57 -4.53 23.46
CA GLU A 42 -18.76 -5.69 22.59
C GLU A 42 -17.76 -5.72 21.41
N SER A 43 -17.29 -4.57 20.93
CA SER A 43 -16.25 -4.47 19.91
C SER A 43 -14.90 -5.08 20.36
N PHE A 44 -14.61 -5.07 21.66
CA PHE A 44 -13.38 -5.67 22.22
C PHE A 44 -13.43 -7.20 22.22
N ARG A 45 -14.62 -7.81 22.14
CA ARG A 45 -14.78 -9.28 22.11
C ARG A 45 -14.15 -9.91 20.88
N TYR A 46 -14.03 -9.16 19.80
CA TYR A 46 -13.51 -9.61 18.52
C TYR A 46 -12.04 -9.19 18.27
N ILE A 47 -11.40 -8.49 19.21
CA ILE A 47 -10.02 -8.00 19.04
C ILE A 47 -9.04 -9.10 18.68
N ILE A 48 -9.13 -10.27 19.32
CA ILE A 48 -8.21 -11.39 19.05
C ILE A 48 -8.45 -11.97 17.64
N GLN A 49 -9.69 -11.94 17.15
CA GLN A 49 -10.00 -12.41 15.80
C GLN A 49 -9.54 -11.39 14.75
N TYR A 50 -9.76 -10.10 14.99
CA TYR A 50 -9.27 -9.04 14.12
C TYR A 50 -7.75 -8.95 14.10
N SER A 51 -7.08 -9.12 15.23
CA SER A 51 -5.62 -9.10 15.31
C SER A 51 -4.98 -10.25 14.53
N LYS A 52 -5.61 -11.43 14.49
CA LYS A 52 -5.15 -12.56 13.66
C LYS A 52 -5.18 -12.27 12.16
N LEU A 53 -6.03 -11.36 11.68
CA LEU A 53 -6.02 -10.89 10.28
C LEU A 53 -5.16 -9.64 10.06
N ALA A 54 -5.20 -8.72 11.02
CA ALA A 54 -4.52 -7.43 10.94
C ALA A 54 -3.01 -7.61 11.06
N LEU A 55 -2.53 -8.47 11.96
CA LEU A 55 -1.10 -8.66 12.21
C LEU A 55 -0.35 -9.20 10.99
N PRO A 56 -0.79 -10.28 10.30
CA PRO A 56 -0.15 -10.72 9.07
C PRO A 56 -0.15 -9.63 7.97
N SER A 57 -1.25 -8.89 7.85
CA SER A 57 -1.37 -7.79 6.87
C SER A 57 -0.40 -6.65 7.19
N ALA A 58 -0.28 -6.28 8.47
CA ALA A 58 0.66 -5.25 8.93
C ALA A 58 2.11 -5.71 8.71
N THR A 59 2.45 -6.95 9.07
CA THR A 59 3.78 -7.51 8.84
C THR A 59 4.15 -7.52 7.37
N MET A 60 3.22 -7.88 6.48
CA MET A 60 3.45 -7.86 5.02
C MET A 60 3.82 -6.45 4.53
N VAL A 61 3.05 -5.43 4.93
CA VAL A 61 3.31 -4.03 4.55
C VAL A 61 4.62 -3.53 5.16
N CYS A 62 4.91 -3.86 6.42
CA CYS A 62 6.17 -3.47 7.07
C CYS A 62 7.39 -4.09 6.38
N LEU A 63 7.32 -5.38 6.02
CA LEU A 63 8.40 -6.06 5.29
C LEU A 63 8.62 -5.46 3.90
N GLU A 64 7.55 -5.09 3.21
CA GLU A 64 7.60 -4.39 1.92
C GLU A 64 8.31 -3.03 2.06
N CYS A 65 7.92 -2.22 3.05
CA CYS A 65 8.57 -0.93 3.33
C CYS A 65 10.06 -1.10 3.71
N TRP A 66 10.38 -2.07 4.58
CA TRP A 66 11.75 -2.30 5.00
C TRP A 66 12.63 -2.82 3.86
N ALA A 67 12.09 -3.57 2.91
CA ALA A 67 12.85 -4.00 1.73
C ALA A 67 13.36 -2.80 0.92
N PHE A 68 12.54 -1.75 0.75
CA PHE A 68 12.97 -0.52 0.08
C PHE A 68 14.05 0.24 0.86
N GLU A 69 13.92 0.34 2.19
CA GLU A 69 14.95 0.97 3.05
C GLU A 69 16.28 0.22 3.00
N ILE A 70 16.23 -1.11 3.05
CA ILE A 70 17.43 -1.96 2.90
C ILE A 70 18.05 -1.75 1.51
N LEU A 71 17.25 -1.64 0.45
CA LEU A 71 17.73 -1.43 -0.90
C LEU A 71 18.44 -0.07 -1.05
N VAL A 72 17.92 1.00 -0.42
CA VAL A 72 18.61 2.31 -0.33
C VAL A 72 19.90 2.20 0.47
N PHE A 73 19.88 1.48 1.60
CA PHE A 73 21.07 1.28 2.43
C PHE A 73 22.18 0.53 1.68
N LEU A 74 21.84 -0.56 0.98
CA LEU A 74 22.78 -1.33 0.16
C LEU A 74 23.34 -0.50 -1.00
N ALA A 75 22.52 0.40 -1.60
CA ALA A 75 23.00 1.33 -2.62
C ALA A 75 24.10 2.26 -2.09
N GLY A 76 24.05 2.62 -0.80
CA GLY A 76 25.09 3.38 -0.11
C GLY A 76 26.40 2.62 0.16
N LEU A 77 26.43 1.29 -0.02
CA LEU A 77 27.63 0.46 0.11
C LEU A 77 28.31 0.16 -1.23
N MET A 78 27.75 0.63 -2.35
CA MET A 78 28.30 0.41 -3.69
C MET A 78 29.57 1.25 -3.94
N PRO A 79 30.43 0.88 -4.93
CA PRO A 79 31.69 1.58 -5.19
C PRO A 79 31.56 3.09 -5.48
N ASN A 80 30.40 3.53 -5.99
CA ASN A 80 30.06 4.94 -6.19
C ASN A 80 28.80 5.26 -5.37
N PRO A 81 28.92 5.40 -4.03
CA PRO A 81 27.77 5.39 -3.14
C PRO A 81 26.92 6.66 -3.30
N GLU A 82 27.55 7.82 -3.54
CA GLU A 82 26.85 9.09 -3.75
C GLU A 82 25.89 9.00 -4.96
N ILE A 83 26.41 8.58 -6.12
CA ILE A 83 25.59 8.48 -7.34
C ILE A 83 24.54 7.37 -7.20
N THR A 84 24.94 6.20 -6.69
CA THR A 84 24.05 5.04 -6.62
C THR A 84 22.93 5.25 -5.62
N ALA A 85 23.24 5.72 -4.42
CA ALA A 85 22.24 5.99 -3.39
C ALA A 85 21.28 7.10 -3.83
N SER A 86 21.76 8.18 -4.47
CA SER A 86 20.86 9.21 -5.02
C SER A 86 19.93 8.65 -6.09
N LEU A 87 20.43 7.86 -7.05
CA LEU A 87 19.59 7.25 -8.09
C LEU A 87 18.53 6.33 -7.51
N ILE A 88 18.93 5.46 -6.58
CA ILE A 88 18.04 4.52 -5.92
C ILE A 88 17.02 5.24 -5.05
N ALA A 89 17.42 6.28 -4.32
CA ALA A 89 16.52 7.11 -3.53
C ALA A 89 15.48 7.81 -4.40
N ILE A 90 15.86 8.37 -5.56
CA ILE A 90 14.89 8.97 -6.50
C ILE A 90 13.89 7.91 -6.98
N CYS A 91 14.37 6.72 -7.38
CA CYS A 91 13.50 5.62 -7.82
C CYS A 91 12.52 5.19 -6.72
N VAL A 92 13.00 4.91 -5.52
CA VAL A 92 12.18 4.47 -4.38
C VAL A 92 11.16 5.53 -3.98
N ASN A 93 11.54 6.82 -3.93
CA ASN A 93 10.60 7.89 -3.62
C ASN A 93 9.52 8.06 -4.70
N THR A 94 9.90 7.91 -5.98
CA THR A 94 8.95 7.92 -7.09
C THR A 94 7.93 6.79 -6.96
N GLU A 95 8.42 5.59 -6.66
CA GLU A 95 7.60 4.40 -6.45
C GLU A 95 6.67 4.55 -5.24
N TYR A 96 7.17 5.15 -4.14
CA TYR A 96 6.38 5.41 -2.94
C TYR A 96 5.20 6.37 -3.19
N VAL A 97 5.41 7.43 -3.97
CA VAL A 97 4.34 8.36 -4.36
C VAL A 97 3.25 7.65 -5.17
N ALA A 98 3.65 6.80 -6.12
CA ALA A 98 2.70 5.98 -6.88
C ALA A 98 1.97 4.99 -5.95
N TYR A 99 2.72 4.31 -5.06
CA TYR A 99 2.21 3.34 -4.08
C TYR A 99 1.12 3.93 -3.19
N MET A 100 1.30 5.15 -2.66
CA MET A 100 0.31 5.78 -1.80
C MET A 100 -1.04 5.99 -2.49
N THR A 101 -1.01 6.34 -3.77
CA THR A 101 -2.24 6.52 -4.56
C THR A 101 -2.94 5.17 -4.80
N ILE A 102 -2.16 4.13 -5.09
CA ILE A 102 -2.66 2.75 -5.28
C ILE A 102 -3.23 2.20 -3.98
N TYR A 103 -2.58 2.47 -2.84
CA TYR A 103 -3.03 2.02 -1.53
C TYR A 103 -4.42 2.57 -1.20
N GLY A 104 -4.66 3.86 -1.49
CA GLY A 104 -5.99 4.46 -1.38
C GLY A 104 -7.03 3.78 -2.26
N LEU A 105 -6.71 3.53 -3.54
CA LEU A 105 -7.60 2.81 -4.46
C LEU A 105 -7.87 1.38 -4.00
N SER A 106 -6.85 0.70 -3.46
CA SER A 106 -6.93 -0.65 -2.91
C SER A 106 -7.87 -0.73 -1.70
N ALA A 107 -7.78 0.24 -0.78
CA ALA A 107 -8.70 0.35 0.36
C ALA A 107 -10.14 0.61 -0.11
N ALA A 108 -10.33 1.53 -1.06
CA ALA A 108 -11.65 1.83 -1.63
C ALA A 108 -12.27 0.61 -2.32
N ALA A 109 -11.47 -0.12 -3.12
CA ALA A 109 -11.90 -1.36 -3.77
C ALA A 109 -12.29 -2.42 -2.73
N SER A 110 -11.47 -2.61 -1.69
CA SER A 110 -11.74 -3.54 -0.58
C SER A 110 -13.09 -3.24 0.07
N THR A 111 -13.32 -1.98 0.48
CA THR A 111 -14.58 -1.56 1.13
C THR A 111 -15.78 -1.72 0.20
N ARG A 112 -15.64 -1.36 -1.08
CA ARG A 112 -16.76 -1.45 -2.03
C ARG A 112 -17.14 -2.91 -2.32
N VAL A 113 -16.14 -3.76 -2.55
CA VAL A 113 -16.35 -5.19 -2.79
C VAL A 113 -16.94 -5.87 -1.55
N SER A 114 -16.43 -5.59 -0.36
CA SER A 114 -16.94 -6.17 0.89
C SER A 114 -18.40 -5.79 1.15
N ASN A 115 -18.77 -4.53 0.89
CA ASN A 115 -20.13 -4.06 1.10
C ASN A 115 -21.13 -4.71 0.11
N GLU A 116 -20.76 -4.85 -1.17
CA GLU A 116 -21.63 -5.48 -2.16
C GLU A 116 -21.77 -6.98 -1.92
N LEU A 117 -20.70 -7.67 -1.49
CA LEU A 117 -20.77 -9.08 -1.11
C LEU A 117 -21.59 -9.28 0.18
N GLY A 118 -21.40 -8.43 1.19
CA GLY A 118 -22.18 -8.45 2.42
C GLY A 118 -23.68 -8.19 2.20
N ALA A 119 -24.01 -7.46 1.13
CA ALA A 119 -25.39 -7.24 0.68
C ALA A 119 -25.94 -8.36 -0.22
N GLY A 120 -25.19 -9.44 -0.46
CA GLY A 120 -25.60 -10.55 -1.33
C GLY A 120 -25.59 -10.23 -2.83
N ASN A 121 -24.86 -9.20 -3.27
CA ASN A 121 -24.84 -8.71 -4.65
C ASN A 121 -23.49 -9.02 -5.37
N PRO A 122 -23.20 -10.27 -5.75
CA PRO A 122 -21.91 -10.64 -6.34
C PRO A 122 -21.64 -9.97 -7.69
N ASN A 123 -22.69 -9.65 -8.47
CA ASN A 123 -22.53 -8.95 -9.75
C ASN A 123 -22.03 -7.50 -9.55
N LYS A 124 -22.53 -6.80 -8.52
CA LYS A 124 -22.05 -5.45 -8.19
C LYS A 124 -20.63 -5.48 -7.61
N ALA A 125 -20.28 -6.51 -6.85
CA ALA A 125 -18.92 -6.73 -6.39
C ALA A 125 -17.93 -6.92 -7.57
N LYS A 126 -18.28 -7.75 -8.56
CA LYS A 126 -17.50 -7.90 -9.81
C LYS A 126 -17.36 -6.59 -10.57
N HIS A 127 -18.43 -5.80 -10.64
CA HIS A 127 -18.38 -4.49 -11.28
C HIS A 127 -17.44 -3.53 -10.54
N ALA A 128 -17.48 -3.50 -9.21
CA ALA A 128 -16.57 -2.71 -8.39
C ALA A 128 -15.09 -3.10 -8.61
N MET A 129 -14.79 -4.39 -8.67
CA MET A 129 -13.47 -4.90 -9.03
C MET A 129 -13.03 -4.41 -10.43
N ALA A 130 -13.90 -4.53 -11.43
CA ALA A 130 -13.59 -4.11 -12.79
C ALA A 130 -13.32 -2.60 -12.89
N VAL A 131 -14.08 -1.78 -12.16
CA VAL A 131 -13.84 -0.33 -12.08
C VAL A 131 -12.50 -0.02 -11.42
N ALA A 132 -12.17 -0.70 -10.31
CA ALA A 132 -10.89 -0.52 -9.63
C ALA A 132 -9.69 -0.86 -10.54
N LEU A 133 -9.78 -1.95 -11.31
CA LEU A 133 -8.74 -2.33 -12.28
C LEU A 133 -8.61 -1.32 -13.42
N LYS A 134 -9.72 -0.76 -13.94
CA LYS A 134 -9.66 0.29 -14.96
C LYS A 134 -9.01 1.57 -14.41
N LEU A 135 -9.36 1.97 -13.20
CA LEU A 135 -8.74 3.13 -12.53
C LEU A 135 -7.25 2.90 -12.27
N SER A 136 -6.83 1.68 -11.98
CA SER A 136 -5.42 1.34 -11.80
C SER A 136 -4.62 1.49 -13.09
N ILE A 137 -5.18 1.08 -14.24
CA ILE A 137 -4.56 1.30 -15.55
C ILE A 137 -4.44 2.81 -15.85
N LEU A 138 -5.50 3.59 -15.60
CA LEU A 138 -5.46 5.04 -15.78
C LEU A 138 -4.38 5.69 -14.90
N LEU A 139 -4.22 5.21 -13.67
CA LEU A 139 -3.17 5.68 -12.76
C LEU A 139 -1.77 5.37 -13.28
N VAL A 140 -1.54 4.14 -13.79
CA VAL A 140 -0.25 3.80 -14.43
C VAL A 140 0.02 4.75 -15.59
N LEU A 141 -0.95 4.96 -16.48
CA LEU A 141 -0.80 5.85 -17.63
C LEU A 141 -0.48 7.28 -17.19
N ALA A 142 -1.14 7.77 -16.13
CA ALA A 142 -0.87 9.09 -15.58
C ALA A 142 0.56 9.22 -15.02
N VAL A 143 1.04 8.21 -14.28
CA VAL A 143 2.41 8.18 -13.73
C VAL A 143 3.46 8.08 -14.84
N VAL A 144 3.21 7.24 -15.85
CA VAL A 144 4.11 7.13 -17.01
C VAL A 144 4.19 8.45 -17.76
N LEU A 145 3.05 9.09 -18.01
CA LEU A 145 3.00 10.37 -18.71
C LEU A 145 3.68 11.48 -17.90
N SER A 146 3.45 11.54 -16.58
CA SER A 146 4.06 12.56 -15.72
C SER A 146 5.58 12.39 -15.66
N LEU A 147 6.09 11.16 -15.56
CA LEU A 147 7.52 10.88 -15.60
C LEU A 147 8.11 11.16 -16.98
N ALA A 148 7.46 10.74 -18.07
CA ALA A 148 7.94 10.99 -19.43
C ALA A 148 8.12 12.49 -19.73
N LEU A 149 7.18 13.33 -19.27
CA LEU A 149 7.21 14.78 -19.50
C LEU A 149 8.01 15.56 -18.44
N GLY A 150 8.14 15.02 -17.23
CA GLY A 150 8.59 15.77 -16.05
C GLY A 150 9.79 15.20 -15.31
N HIS A 151 10.45 14.15 -15.82
CA HIS A 151 11.56 13.49 -15.10
C HIS A 151 12.73 14.42 -14.75
N ASP A 152 13.05 15.41 -15.59
CA ASP A 152 14.10 16.39 -15.32
C ASP A 152 13.76 17.22 -14.07
N ILE A 153 12.54 17.77 -14.02
CA ILE A 153 12.02 18.55 -12.89
C ILE A 153 11.96 17.67 -11.64
N TRP A 154 11.45 16.45 -11.79
CA TRP A 154 11.32 15.49 -10.69
C TRP A 154 12.69 15.15 -10.08
N SER A 155 13.67 14.79 -10.89
CA SER A 155 15.03 14.48 -10.44
C SER A 155 15.74 15.71 -9.83
N GLY A 156 15.41 16.92 -10.31
CA GLY A 156 15.91 18.19 -9.79
C GLY A 156 15.53 18.47 -8.33
N PHE A 157 14.44 17.89 -7.82
CA PHE A 157 14.11 17.98 -6.39
C PHE A 157 15.08 17.21 -5.49
N PHE A 158 15.81 16.25 -6.05
CA PHE A 158 16.73 15.39 -5.30
C PHE A 158 18.21 15.72 -5.57
N SER A 159 18.55 16.14 -6.79
CA SER A 159 19.93 16.45 -7.15
C SER A 159 20.05 17.53 -8.23
N ASN A 160 21.04 18.41 -8.08
CA ASN A 160 21.45 19.39 -9.09
C ASN A 160 22.45 18.83 -10.11
N SER A 161 22.85 17.55 -9.96
CA SER A 161 23.85 16.93 -10.85
C SER A 161 23.20 16.39 -12.12
N LYS A 162 23.57 16.98 -13.26
CA LYS A 162 23.13 16.50 -14.58
C LYS A 162 23.46 15.03 -14.83
N SER A 163 24.58 14.54 -14.29
CA SER A 163 24.98 13.13 -14.36
C SER A 163 23.96 12.20 -13.67
N ILE A 164 23.36 12.64 -12.56
CA ILE A 164 22.32 11.89 -11.85
C ILE A 164 21.02 11.92 -12.65
N THR A 165 20.61 13.08 -13.17
CA THR A 165 19.42 13.21 -14.04
C THR A 165 19.52 12.32 -15.28
N ASP A 166 20.63 12.36 -16.00
CA ASP A 166 20.83 11.54 -17.22
C ASP A 166 20.82 10.03 -16.92
N ARG A 167 21.34 9.62 -15.76
CA ARG A 167 21.32 8.21 -15.33
C ARG A 167 19.94 7.79 -14.84
N PHE A 168 19.21 8.67 -14.15
CA PHE A 168 17.83 8.43 -13.75
C PHE A 168 16.94 8.21 -14.98
N ALA A 169 17.10 9.04 -16.02
CA ALA A 169 16.38 8.90 -17.29
C ALA A 169 16.57 7.50 -17.91
N LYS A 170 17.77 6.92 -17.81
CA LYS A 170 18.06 5.56 -18.28
C LYS A 170 17.42 4.46 -17.43
N MET A 171 17.15 4.72 -16.14
CA MET A 171 16.49 3.78 -15.23
C MET A 171 14.95 3.85 -15.29
N MET A 172 14.39 4.93 -15.83
CA MET A 172 12.94 5.15 -15.91
C MET A 172 12.15 3.98 -16.53
N PRO A 173 12.58 3.31 -17.62
CA PRO A 173 11.83 2.20 -18.18
C PRO A 173 11.63 1.06 -17.17
N LEU A 174 12.68 0.73 -16.40
CA LEU A 174 12.62 -0.30 -15.37
C LEU A 174 11.70 0.14 -14.22
N LEU A 175 11.82 1.40 -13.79
CA LEU A 175 10.97 1.99 -12.75
C LEU A 175 9.48 1.97 -13.13
N VAL A 176 9.15 2.34 -14.37
CA VAL A 176 7.78 2.31 -14.89
C VAL A 176 7.20 0.91 -14.86
N VAL A 177 7.98 -0.10 -15.26
CA VAL A 177 7.56 -1.50 -15.20
C VAL A 177 7.31 -1.94 -13.76
N SER A 178 8.20 -1.58 -12.83
CA SER A 178 8.04 -1.87 -11.40
C SER A 178 6.74 -1.27 -10.85
N ILE A 179 6.51 0.01 -11.11
CA ILE A 179 5.29 0.72 -10.70
C ILE A 179 4.04 0.03 -11.30
N ALA A 180 4.06 -0.33 -12.58
CA ALA A 180 2.92 -0.98 -13.22
C ALA A 180 2.57 -2.32 -12.55
N ILE A 181 3.57 -3.13 -12.21
CA ILE A 181 3.37 -4.40 -11.49
C ILE A 181 2.79 -4.13 -10.10
N ASN A 182 3.36 -3.17 -9.37
CA ASN A 182 2.91 -2.82 -8.02
C ASN A 182 1.48 -2.26 -7.99
N VAL A 183 1.07 -1.50 -9.01
CA VAL A 183 -0.32 -1.02 -9.16
C VAL A 183 -1.29 -2.18 -9.27
N VAL A 184 -1.00 -3.15 -10.14
CA VAL A 184 -1.87 -4.31 -10.36
C VAL A 184 -1.93 -5.17 -9.10
N GLN A 185 -0.78 -5.45 -8.48
CA GLN A 185 -0.69 -6.19 -7.22
C GLN A 185 -1.51 -5.50 -6.10
N GLY A 186 -1.34 -4.20 -5.92
CA GLY A 186 -2.00 -3.44 -4.85
C GLY A 186 -3.53 -3.46 -4.97
N VAL A 187 -4.07 -3.28 -6.18
CA VAL A 187 -5.53 -3.31 -6.41
C VAL A 187 -6.09 -4.73 -6.25
N LEU A 188 -5.43 -5.75 -6.79
CA LEU A 188 -5.83 -7.14 -6.61
C LEU A 188 -5.83 -7.54 -5.13
N SER A 189 -4.79 -7.14 -4.39
CA SER A 189 -4.71 -7.35 -2.94
C SER A 189 -5.92 -6.72 -2.22
N GLY A 190 -6.29 -5.50 -2.58
CA GLY A 190 -7.48 -4.82 -2.04
C GLY A 190 -8.78 -5.59 -2.32
N VAL A 191 -8.96 -6.06 -3.54
CA VAL A 191 -10.13 -6.86 -3.92
C VAL A 191 -10.20 -8.17 -3.15
N VAL A 192 -9.08 -8.90 -3.03
CA VAL A 192 -9.00 -10.16 -2.27
C VAL A 192 -9.32 -9.94 -0.79
N ARG A 193 -8.82 -8.85 -0.20
CA ARG A 193 -9.19 -8.44 1.17
C ARG A 193 -10.69 -8.15 1.28
N GLY A 194 -11.26 -7.42 0.31
CA GLY A 194 -12.69 -7.14 0.24
C GLY A 194 -13.57 -8.39 0.15
N CYS A 195 -13.08 -9.45 -0.51
CA CYS A 195 -13.76 -10.75 -0.57
C CYS A 195 -13.70 -11.57 0.73
N GLY A 196 -12.93 -11.13 1.75
CA GLY A 196 -12.70 -11.89 2.97
C GLY A 196 -11.86 -13.16 2.77
N TRP A 197 -11.19 -13.28 1.61
CA TRP A 197 -10.39 -14.46 1.24
C TRP A 197 -8.99 -14.47 1.88
N GLN A 198 -8.69 -13.54 2.78
CA GLN A 198 -7.42 -13.54 3.54
C GLN A 198 -7.22 -14.84 4.34
N ASN A 199 -8.29 -15.52 4.74
CA ASN A 199 -8.21 -16.83 5.40
C ASN A 199 -7.91 -17.99 4.44
N LEU A 200 -8.29 -17.89 3.16
CA LEU A 200 -7.96 -18.90 2.14
C LEU A 200 -6.48 -18.85 1.77
N THR A 201 -5.85 -17.68 1.76
CA THR A 201 -4.39 -17.54 1.60
C THR A 201 -3.64 -18.08 2.82
N VAL A 202 -4.12 -17.86 4.05
CA VAL A 202 -3.54 -18.49 5.25
C VAL A 202 -3.72 -20.02 5.24
N LEU A 203 -4.88 -20.53 4.80
CA LEU A 203 -5.11 -21.97 4.66
C LEU A 203 -4.25 -22.59 3.54
N ALA A 204 -4.14 -21.92 2.40
CA ALA A 204 -3.26 -22.34 1.30
C ALA A 204 -1.78 -22.36 1.74
N ASN A 205 -1.34 -21.36 2.50
CA ASN A 205 0.04 -21.31 3.02
C ASN A 205 0.28 -22.40 4.08
N LYS A 206 -0.73 -22.69 4.92
CA LYS A 206 -0.67 -23.77 5.91
C LYS A 206 -0.65 -25.15 5.24
N ILE A 207 -1.44 -25.35 4.18
CA ILE A 207 -1.42 -26.57 3.36
C ILE A 207 -0.08 -26.71 2.64
N ASN A 208 0.46 -25.62 2.06
CA ASN A 208 1.75 -25.64 1.38
C ASN A 208 2.89 -26.00 2.34
N SER A 209 2.93 -25.42 3.54
CA SER A 209 3.91 -25.78 4.58
C SER A 209 3.80 -27.23 5.06
N HIS A 210 2.60 -27.81 5.01
CA HIS A 210 2.37 -29.20 5.40
C HIS A 210 2.82 -30.18 4.32
N ILE A 211 2.70 -29.79 3.04
CA ILE A 211 3.16 -30.54 1.87
C ILE A 211 4.68 -30.50 1.75
N GLU A 212 5.30 -29.36 2.04
CA GLU A 212 6.76 -29.20 2.02
C GLU A 212 7.41 -29.97 3.18
N ALA A 213 6.75 -30.02 4.35
CA ALA A 213 7.17 -30.87 5.47
C ALA A 213 7.00 -32.38 5.21
N SER A 214 6.10 -32.79 4.30
CA SER A 214 5.96 -34.20 3.89
C SER A 214 6.91 -34.64 2.76
N ASN A 215 7.57 -33.68 2.08
CA ASN A 215 8.52 -33.96 1.00
C ASN A 215 10.00 -33.94 1.45
N VAL A 216 10.27 -33.77 2.76
CA VAL A 216 11.63 -33.82 3.35
C VAL A 216 11.86 -35.13 4.13
N THR A 217 10.93 -36.08 4.08
CA THR A 217 11.00 -37.38 4.77
C THR A 217 11.08 -38.61 3.85
N TYR A 218 11.60 -38.45 2.63
CA TYR A 218 12.08 -39.57 1.81
C TYR A 218 13.47 -39.27 1.25
#